data_AF-A0A261AZC4-F1
#
_entry.id   AF-A0A261AZC4-F1
#
_cell.length_a   1.000
_cell.length_b   1.000
_cell.length_c   1.000
_cell.angle_alpha   90.00
_cell.angle_beta   90.00
_cell.angle_gamma   90.00
#
_symmetry.space_group_name_H-M   'P 1'
#
loop_
_entity.id
_entity.type
_entity.pdbx_description
1 polymer ?
#
loop_
_entity_poly.entity_id
_entity_poly.type
_entity_poly.pdbx_seq_one_letter_code
_entity_poly.pdbx_strand_id
1 'polypeptide(L)'
;KFKGYAKLIDGLPSGEKYKYQITPEPSNRIFEILTKGSLRFSSETANEISKVLNVMKVTLTSPIVNDASIDLLRSFNLEELRLWNLEEEHAWKLLFGARKPFFDIIAALDSILNSKSCKSLRVLKIDGDQSEFNSDWIDQIANVLGPVLQQLDISGCHLFRKNFNRFPNLTELDVSYTAISMADGISELKNLEKLSLAGIWLNDNDCEELFKLRKLQFLNLSDFNPEPTLYFVEYSSLNQRNRPLPELKFLDISGFGLHDLEMGTIARLVEIYPKLETIGLIRADKLIFNIRSSNNIEYRITPVFGFIDPSGSKYIQITRTAGAPKEDKLVIYFANDATNPQAAFASVNPAGTLTIPISATA
;
A
#
# COMPACT_ATOMS: atom_id res chain seq x y z
N LYS A 1 -29.67 -17.68 0.27
CA LYS A 1 -28.94 -17.62 1.56
C LYS A 1 -28.95 -16.23 2.24
N PHE A 2 -29.49 -15.17 1.62
CA PHE A 2 -29.63 -13.84 2.26
C PHE A 2 -30.86 -13.66 3.16
N LYS A 3 -31.93 -14.47 3.01
CA LYS A 3 -33.11 -14.46 3.91
C LYS A 3 -32.84 -15.00 5.33
N GLY A 4 -31.65 -15.55 5.60
CA GLY A 4 -31.28 -16.10 6.90
C GLY A 4 -30.80 -15.06 7.92
N TYR A 5 -30.19 -13.96 7.46
CA TYR A 5 -29.64 -12.93 8.36
C TYR A 5 -30.69 -11.92 8.82
N ALA A 6 -31.74 -11.66 8.03
CA ALA A 6 -32.87 -10.83 8.47
C ALA A 6 -33.58 -11.44 9.70
N LYS A 7 -33.70 -12.77 9.76
CA LYS A 7 -34.28 -13.49 10.92
C LYS A 7 -33.46 -13.36 12.22
N LEU A 8 -32.17 -13.03 12.15
CA LEU A 8 -31.35 -12.78 13.35
C LEU A 8 -31.68 -11.43 13.99
N ILE A 9 -32.18 -10.47 13.20
CA ILE A 9 -32.59 -9.14 13.65
C ILE A 9 -34.03 -9.17 14.17
N ASP A 10 -34.92 -9.93 13.51
CA ASP A 10 -36.33 -10.06 13.88
C ASP A 10 -36.56 -10.87 15.19
N GLY A 11 -35.58 -11.65 15.64
CA GLY A 11 -35.65 -12.46 16.87
C GLY A 11 -35.29 -11.71 18.16
N LEU A 12 -34.92 -10.43 18.09
CA LEU A 12 -34.53 -9.64 19.25
C LEU A 12 -35.79 -9.18 20.03
N PRO A 13 -35.91 -9.49 21.35
CA PRO A 13 -37.10 -9.18 22.14
C PRO A 13 -37.48 -7.70 22.06
N SER A 14 -38.74 -7.42 21.73
CA SER A 14 -39.27 -6.07 21.49
C SER A 14 -39.48 -5.19 22.72
N GLY A 15 -39.05 -5.64 23.91
CA GLY A 15 -39.30 -4.97 25.19
C GLY A 15 -38.09 -4.33 25.89
N GLU A 16 -36.85 -4.62 25.47
CA GLU A 16 -35.61 -4.04 26.07
C GLU A 16 -34.66 -3.43 25.01
N LYS A 17 -35.21 -2.94 23.90
CA LYS A 17 -34.45 -2.75 22.65
C LYS A 17 -33.40 -1.64 22.78
N TYR A 18 -32.13 -2.08 22.74
CA TYR A 18 -30.86 -1.34 22.63
C TYR A 18 -30.17 -0.93 23.94
N LYS A 19 -30.08 -1.84 24.92
CA LYS A 19 -29.15 -1.66 26.07
C LYS A 19 -27.67 -1.66 25.67
N TYR A 20 -27.30 -2.27 24.54
CA TYR A 20 -25.92 -2.38 24.09
C TYR A 20 -25.84 -2.29 22.56
N GLN A 21 -25.03 -1.36 22.04
CA GLN A 21 -24.58 -1.41 20.65
C GLN A 21 -23.59 -2.55 20.47
N ILE A 22 -23.64 -3.23 19.32
CA ILE A 22 -22.61 -4.19 18.94
C ILE A 22 -21.27 -3.46 18.88
N THR A 23 -20.20 -4.09 19.37
CA THR A 23 -18.87 -3.49 19.36
C THR A 23 -18.39 -3.20 17.92
N PRO A 24 -17.39 -2.31 17.73
CA PRO A 24 -16.99 -1.88 16.40
C PRO A 24 -16.55 -2.99 15.46
N GLU A 25 -15.75 -3.95 15.92
CA GLU A 25 -15.20 -5.00 15.04
C GLU A 25 -16.29 -5.86 14.37
N PRO A 26 -17.23 -6.50 15.11
CA PRO A 26 -18.34 -7.20 14.48
C PRO A 26 -19.25 -6.28 13.66
N SER A 27 -19.49 -5.04 14.11
CA SER A 27 -20.31 -4.07 13.38
C SER A 27 -19.74 -3.76 12.00
N ASN A 28 -18.43 -3.49 11.93
CA ASN A 28 -17.72 -3.23 10.68
C ASN A 28 -17.82 -4.43 9.73
N ARG A 29 -17.63 -5.66 10.24
CA ARG A 29 -17.71 -6.87 9.40
C ARG A 29 -19.12 -7.14 8.87
N ILE A 30 -20.14 -6.90 9.69
CA ILE A 30 -21.54 -7.00 9.26
C ILE A 30 -21.81 -5.94 8.18
N PHE A 31 -21.40 -4.70 8.43
CA PHE A 31 -21.65 -3.60 7.51
C PHE A 31 -20.92 -3.81 6.18
N GLU A 32 -19.66 -4.29 6.18
CA GLU A 32 -18.92 -4.66 4.98
C GLU A 32 -19.67 -5.69 4.12
N ILE A 33 -20.38 -6.65 4.73
CA ILE A 33 -21.20 -7.61 3.97
C ILE A 33 -22.42 -6.92 3.36
N LEU A 34 -23.02 -5.96 4.07
CA LEU A 34 -24.16 -5.19 3.58
C LEU A 34 -23.78 -4.22 2.45
N THR A 35 -22.54 -3.71 2.43
CA THR A 35 -22.06 -2.76 1.42
C THR A 35 -21.47 -3.41 0.16
N LYS A 36 -21.49 -4.74 0.04
CA LYS A 36 -21.03 -5.46 -1.17
C LYS A 36 -21.88 -5.22 -2.42
N GLY A 37 -23.09 -4.69 -2.27
CA GLY A 37 -23.94 -4.24 -3.37
C GLY A 37 -24.47 -2.84 -3.09
N SER A 38 -25.24 -2.28 -4.02
CA SER A 38 -25.79 -0.94 -3.89
C SER A 38 -26.54 -0.75 -2.58
N LEU A 39 -26.11 0.23 -1.80
CA LEU A 39 -26.72 0.54 -0.51
C LEU A 39 -28.10 1.16 -0.71
N ARG A 40 -29.13 0.37 -0.41
CA ARG A 40 -30.53 0.79 -0.49
C ARG A 40 -31.31 0.25 0.69
N PHE A 41 -31.36 1.02 1.77
CA PHE A 41 -32.19 0.71 2.94
C PHE A 41 -33.52 1.47 2.91
N SER A 42 -34.57 0.90 3.49
CA SER A 42 -35.73 1.70 3.90
C SER A 42 -35.34 2.56 5.11
N SER A 43 -36.05 3.67 5.35
CA SER A 43 -35.82 4.52 6.52
C SER A 43 -35.96 3.76 7.84
N GLU A 44 -36.89 2.80 7.91
CA GLU A 44 -37.06 1.92 9.07
C GLU A 44 -35.83 1.03 9.29
N THR A 45 -35.37 0.32 8.26
CA THR A 45 -34.20 -0.55 8.35
C THR A 45 -32.94 0.26 8.70
N ALA A 46 -32.74 1.42 8.09
CA ALA A 46 -31.64 2.32 8.41
C ALA A 46 -31.65 2.74 9.89
N ASN A 47 -32.82 3.13 10.41
CA ASN A 47 -32.98 3.53 11.81
C ASN A 47 -32.73 2.38 12.80
N GLU A 48 -33.10 1.15 12.46
CA GLU A 48 -32.80 0.00 13.32
C GLU A 48 -31.31 -0.36 13.26
N ILE A 49 -30.68 -0.28 12.09
CA ILE A 49 -29.22 -0.51 11.95
C ILE A 49 -28.43 0.52 12.76
N SER A 50 -28.79 1.81 12.70
CA SER A 50 -28.07 2.88 13.41
C SER A 50 -28.13 2.75 14.94
N LYS A 51 -29.17 2.12 15.48
CA LYS A 51 -29.30 1.84 16.92
C LYS A 51 -28.49 0.64 17.37
N VAL A 52 -28.24 -0.33 16.48
CA VAL A 52 -27.60 -1.61 16.81
C VAL A 52 -26.11 -1.61 16.52
N LEU A 53 -25.71 -1.09 15.36
CA LEU A 53 -24.32 -1.16 14.90
C LEU A 53 -23.53 0.07 15.32
N ASN A 54 -22.30 -0.15 15.79
CA ASN A 54 -21.31 0.90 15.99
C ASN A 54 -20.24 0.82 14.90
N VAL A 55 -20.61 1.22 13.68
CA VAL A 55 -19.69 1.17 12.53
C VAL A 55 -18.70 2.32 12.61
N MET A 56 -17.42 2.01 12.42
CA MET A 56 -16.32 2.97 12.36
C MET A 56 -15.55 2.89 11.03
N LYS A 57 -15.70 1.78 10.30
CA LYS A 57 -15.01 1.52 9.04
C LYS A 57 -16.02 1.23 7.96
N VAL A 58 -15.98 1.99 6.87
CA VAL A 58 -16.89 1.84 5.74
C VAL A 58 -16.11 1.75 4.45
N THR A 59 -16.41 0.72 3.67
CA THR A 59 -16.02 0.59 2.26
C THR A 59 -17.25 0.63 1.40
N LEU A 60 -17.32 1.63 0.53
CA LEU A 60 -18.33 1.78 -0.49
C LEU A 60 -17.72 1.35 -1.82
N THR A 61 -18.23 0.26 -2.39
CA THR A 61 -17.82 -0.25 -3.72
C THR A 61 -18.88 -0.02 -4.79
N SER A 62 -19.90 0.77 -4.46
CA SER A 62 -21.02 1.09 -5.34
C SER A 62 -21.65 2.43 -4.93
N PRO A 63 -22.35 3.12 -5.85
CA PRO A 63 -23.03 4.38 -5.53
C PRO A 63 -24.03 4.24 -4.38
N ILE A 64 -24.14 5.28 -3.55
CA ILE A 64 -25.21 5.38 -2.55
C ILE A 64 -26.48 5.83 -3.26
N VAL A 65 -27.55 5.05 -3.13
CA VAL A 65 -28.71 5.17 -4.04
C VAL A 65 -29.93 5.84 -3.40
N ASN A 66 -29.92 6.09 -2.08
CA ASN A 66 -31.03 6.80 -1.42
C ASN A 66 -30.65 7.51 -0.11
N ASP A 67 -31.46 8.52 0.25
CA ASP A 67 -31.28 9.36 1.45
C ASP A 67 -31.20 8.56 2.75
N ALA A 68 -32.01 7.51 2.90
CA ALA A 68 -31.98 6.67 4.10
C ALA A 68 -30.61 6.00 4.33
N SER A 69 -29.89 5.65 3.25
CA SER A 69 -28.55 5.10 3.35
C SER A 69 -27.52 6.17 3.68
N ILE A 70 -27.69 7.40 3.15
CA ILE A 70 -26.86 8.56 3.50
C ILE A 70 -27.02 8.90 4.99
N ASP A 71 -28.25 8.98 5.49
CA ASP A 71 -28.55 9.26 6.89
C ASP A 71 -27.97 8.19 7.82
N LEU A 72 -28.04 6.92 7.41
CA LEU A 72 -27.41 5.82 8.13
C LEU A 72 -25.89 6.01 8.21
N LEU A 73 -25.23 6.27 7.08
CA LEU A 73 -23.78 6.51 7.04
C LEU A 73 -23.39 7.71 7.91
N ARG A 74 -24.15 8.79 7.83
CA ARG A 74 -23.97 10.00 8.65
C ARG A 74 -24.21 9.76 10.14
N SER A 75 -24.94 8.72 10.53
CA SER A 75 -25.13 8.37 11.94
C SER A 75 -23.88 7.77 12.60
N PHE A 76 -22.93 7.27 11.80
CA PHE A 76 -21.72 6.61 12.29
C PHE A 76 -20.56 7.59 12.54
N ASN A 77 -19.72 7.29 13.53
CA ASN A 77 -18.52 8.07 13.86
C ASN A 77 -17.32 7.39 13.21
N LEU A 78 -17.02 7.75 11.96
CA LEU A 78 -16.08 7.03 11.13
C LEU A 78 -14.62 7.34 11.51
N GLU A 79 -13.80 6.30 11.50
CA GLU A 79 -12.34 6.34 11.59
C GLU A 79 -11.69 6.00 10.25
N GLU A 80 -12.40 5.25 9.40
CA GLU A 80 -11.93 4.83 8.09
C GLU A 80 -13.07 4.89 7.06
N LEU A 81 -12.84 5.63 5.97
CA LEU A 81 -13.75 5.71 4.84
C LEU A 81 -13.01 5.37 3.56
N ARG A 82 -13.62 4.45 2.82
CA ARG A 82 -13.12 3.92 1.58
C ARG A 82 -14.16 4.11 0.48
N LEU A 83 -13.85 4.91 -0.54
CA LEU A 83 -14.68 5.22 -1.71
C LEU A 83 -14.12 4.58 -3.02
N TRP A 84 -14.69 3.43 -3.40
CA TRP A 84 -14.25 2.55 -4.51
C TRP A 84 -15.34 2.58 -5.57
N ASN A 85 -14.96 2.57 -6.85
CA ASN A 85 -15.90 2.42 -7.97
C ASN A 85 -17.07 3.42 -7.90
N LEU A 86 -16.74 4.70 -8.04
CA LEU A 86 -17.69 5.82 -7.97
C LEU A 86 -18.62 5.93 -9.20
N GLU A 87 -18.55 4.97 -10.12
CA GLU A 87 -19.36 4.91 -11.33
C GLU A 87 -20.75 4.30 -11.07
N GLU A 88 -21.76 4.84 -11.76
CA GLU A 88 -23.00 4.10 -12.03
C GLU A 88 -22.73 2.99 -13.06
N GLU A 89 -23.46 1.87 -12.95
CA GLU A 89 -23.28 0.55 -13.58
C GLU A 89 -23.18 0.49 -15.14
N HIS A 90 -23.00 1.62 -15.84
CA HIS A 90 -23.10 1.74 -17.31
C HIS A 90 -21.80 2.15 -18.03
N ALA A 91 -20.62 2.06 -17.40
CA ALA A 91 -19.35 2.53 -17.95
C ALA A 91 -18.60 1.57 -18.91
N TRP A 92 -19.30 0.71 -19.67
CA TRP A 92 -18.67 -0.05 -20.76
C TRP A 92 -18.20 0.83 -21.95
N LYS A 93 -18.24 2.16 -21.82
CA LYS A 93 -17.92 3.15 -22.86
C LYS A 93 -16.43 3.56 -22.91
N LEU A 94 -15.59 3.09 -21.99
CA LEU A 94 -14.17 3.47 -21.93
C LEU A 94 -13.32 2.92 -23.09
N LEU A 95 -13.84 1.99 -23.90
CA LEU A 95 -13.16 1.48 -25.09
C LEU A 95 -13.08 2.46 -26.28
N PHE A 96 -13.67 3.67 -26.18
CA PHE A 96 -13.76 4.62 -27.31
C PHE A 96 -13.40 6.08 -27.01
N GLY A 97 -12.55 6.37 -26.02
CA GLY A 97 -12.06 7.74 -25.80
C GLY A 97 -13.11 8.72 -25.24
N ALA A 98 -14.07 8.22 -24.46
CA ALA A 98 -15.02 9.05 -23.73
C ALA A 98 -14.36 9.77 -22.56
N ARG A 99 -14.81 11.00 -22.24
CA ARG A 99 -14.39 11.73 -21.03
C ARG A 99 -14.82 10.96 -19.78
N LYS A 100 -13.96 10.96 -18.75
CA LYS A 100 -14.26 10.38 -17.45
C LYS A 100 -15.49 11.09 -16.85
N PRO A 101 -16.42 10.37 -16.19
CA PRO A 101 -17.56 10.99 -15.53
C PRO A 101 -17.10 11.91 -14.38
N PHE A 102 -17.82 13.01 -14.19
CA PHE A 102 -17.60 13.92 -13.07
C PHE A 102 -18.27 13.38 -11.81
N PHE A 103 -17.55 13.40 -10.69
CA PHE A 103 -18.05 13.01 -9.38
C PHE A 103 -17.77 14.13 -8.36
N ASP A 104 -18.82 14.65 -7.70
CA ASP A 104 -18.64 15.66 -6.65
C ASP A 104 -18.27 14.98 -5.33
N ILE A 105 -16.97 14.72 -5.16
CA ILE A 105 -16.42 14.07 -3.98
C ILE A 105 -16.66 14.88 -2.70
N ILE A 106 -16.74 16.20 -2.79
CA ILE A 106 -16.97 17.06 -1.63
C ILE A 106 -18.41 16.91 -1.16
N ALA A 107 -19.38 16.98 -2.08
CA ALA A 107 -20.78 16.75 -1.75
C ALA A 107 -21.00 15.35 -1.16
N ALA A 108 -20.30 14.33 -1.67
CA ALA A 108 -20.36 12.98 -1.12
C ALA A 108 -19.80 12.90 0.31
N LEU A 109 -18.63 13.50 0.57
CA LEU A 109 -18.03 13.54 1.90
C LEU A 109 -18.89 14.34 2.88
N ASP A 110 -19.46 15.49 2.49
CA ASP A 110 -20.38 16.28 3.32
C ASP A 110 -21.68 15.53 3.62
N SER A 111 -22.12 14.67 2.69
CA SER A 111 -23.28 13.81 2.88
C SER A 111 -23.02 12.71 3.91
N ILE A 112 -21.84 12.09 3.86
CA ILE A 112 -21.48 10.91 4.66
C ILE A 112 -20.92 11.28 6.03
N LEU A 113 -20.10 12.33 6.14
CA LEU A 113 -19.34 12.63 7.34
C LEU A 113 -20.11 13.58 8.26
N ASN A 114 -20.26 13.17 9.52
CA ASN A 114 -20.72 14.06 10.59
C ASN A 114 -19.53 14.75 11.29
N SER A 115 -19.84 15.71 12.17
CA SER A 115 -18.82 16.49 12.89
C SER A 115 -17.87 15.68 13.79
N LYS A 116 -18.29 14.50 14.27
CA LYS A 116 -17.42 13.58 15.02
C LYS A 116 -16.51 12.82 14.06
N SER A 117 -17.05 12.31 12.96
CA SER A 117 -16.28 11.68 11.88
C SER A 117 -15.17 12.60 11.38
N CYS A 118 -15.44 13.88 11.13
CA CYS A 118 -14.41 14.84 10.70
C CYS A 118 -13.26 15.02 11.72
N LYS A 119 -13.43 14.62 12.98
CA LYS A 119 -12.40 14.66 14.04
C LYS A 119 -11.75 13.30 14.29
N SER A 120 -12.46 12.20 14.03
CA SER A 120 -12.00 10.83 14.28
C SER A 120 -11.44 10.13 13.04
N LEU A 121 -11.72 10.62 11.83
CA LEU A 121 -11.22 10.00 10.60
C LEU A 121 -9.70 9.98 10.59
N ARG A 122 -9.12 8.81 10.35
CA ARG A 122 -7.67 8.57 10.23
C ARG A 122 -7.30 8.05 8.86
N VAL A 123 -8.19 7.29 8.23
CA VAL A 123 -7.97 6.68 6.92
C VAL A 123 -9.01 7.19 5.94
N LEU A 124 -8.57 7.85 4.88
CA LEU A 124 -9.39 8.19 3.74
C LEU A 124 -8.75 7.62 2.49
N LYS A 125 -9.55 6.93 1.69
CA LYS A 125 -9.09 6.37 0.44
C LYS A 125 -10.13 6.58 -0.65
N ILE A 126 -9.67 7.03 -1.80
CA ILE A 126 -10.50 7.43 -2.93
C ILE A 126 -9.85 6.86 -4.19
N ASP A 127 -10.60 6.02 -4.89
CA ASP A 127 -10.22 5.51 -6.20
C ASP A 127 -10.52 6.55 -7.29
N GLY A 128 -9.47 7.02 -7.98
CA GLY A 128 -9.57 8.03 -9.02
C GLY A 128 -9.52 7.50 -10.46
N ASP A 129 -9.36 6.20 -10.65
CA ASP A 129 -9.04 5.62 -11.96
C ASP A 129 -10.10 5.94 -13.01
N GLN A 130 -11.34 6.20 -12.61
CA GLN A 130 -12.49 6.40 -13.50
C GLN A 130 -13.32 7.66 -13.23
N SER A 131 -12.82 8.67 -12.50
CA SER A 131 -13.63 9.87 -12.23
C SER A 131 -12.84 11.17 -12.30
N GLU A 132 -13.51 12.23 -12.76
CA GLU A 132 -13.02 13.61 -12.65
C GLU A 132 -13.63 14.26 -11.40
N PHE A 133 -12.80 14.99 -10.65
CA PHE A 133 -13.21 15.73 -9.46
C PHE A 133 -13.09 17.24 -9.69
N ASN A 134 -13.74 18.03 -8.85
CA ASN A 134 -13.59 19.49 -8.79
C ASN A 134 -12.11 19.87 -8.66
N SER A 135 -11.64 20.95 -9.28
CA SER A 135 -10.20 21.23 -9.33
C SER A 135 -9.53 21.50 -7.97
N ASP A 136 -10.30 21.90 -6.97
CA ASP A 136 -9.85 22.20 -5.61
C ASP A 136 -10.23 21.12 -4.59
N TRP A 137 -10.71 19.96 -5.03
CA TRP A 137 -11.24 18.92 -4.14
C TRP A 137 -10.26 18.52 -3.04
N ILE A 138 -8.98 18.35 -3.37
CA ILE A 138 -7.95 17.98 -2.41
C ILE A 138 -7.65 19.11 -1.42
N ASP A 139 -7.76 20.38 -1.86
CA ASP A 139 -7.60 21.54 -0.99
C ASP A 139 -8.75 21.65 0.03
N GLN A 140 -9.96 21.31 -0.40
CA GLN A 140 -11.15 21.26 0.46
C GLN A 140 -11.05 20.11 1.47
N ILE A 141 -10.62 18.92 1.05
CA ILE A 141 -10.32 17.81 1.96
C ILE A 141 -9.23 18.21 2.96
N ALA A 142 -8.17 18.86 2.51
CA ALA A 142 -7.08 19.31 3.37
C ALA A 142 -7.54 20.32 4.43
N ASN A 143 -8.52 21.18 4.12
CA ASN A 143 -9.10 22.13 5.10
C ASN A 143 -9.77 21.44 6.28
N VAL A 144 -10.45 20.31 6.03
CA VAL A 144 -11.32 19.67 7.01
C VAL A 144 -10.63 18.47 7.65
N LEU A 145 -10.03 17.60 6.84
CA LEU A 145 -9.51 16.30 7.24
C LEU A 145 -7.98 16.28 7.33
N GLY A 146 -7.29 17.24 6.72
CA GLY A 146 -5.82 17.35 6.73
C GLY A 146 -5.19 17.22 8.12
N PRO A 147 -5.68 17.93 9.15
CA PRO A 147 -5.14 17.85 10.50
C PRO A 147 -5.35 16.51 11.21
N VAL A 148 -6.23 15.62 10.73
CA VAL A 148 -6.60 14.38 11.44
C VAL A 148 -6.19 13.10 10.72
N LEU A 149 -5.99 13.15 9.39
CA LEU A 149 -5.64 11.99 8.59
C LEU A 149 -4.22 11.47 8.91
N GLN A 150 -4.12 10.15 8.95
CA GLN A 150 -2.88 9.38 9.09
C GLN A 150 -2.59 8.58 7.81
N GLN A 151 -3.62 8.17 7.09
CA GLN A 151 -3.52 7.51 5.81
C GLN A 151 -4.38 8.20 4.76
N LEU A 152 -3.76 8.51 3.63
CA LEU A 152 -4.43 9.03 2.44
C LEU A 152 -4.04 8.19 1.23
N ASP A 153 -5.03 7.71 0.50
CA ASP A 153 -4.87 6.99 -0.76
C ASP A 153 -5.73 7.68 -1.81
N ILE A 154 -5.07 8.25 -2.80
CA ILE A 154 -5.67 8.99 -3.90
C ILE A 154 -5.04 8.56 -5.23
N SER A 155 -4.62 7.29 -5.28
CA SER A 155 -4.06 6.68 -6.48
C SER A 155 -5.02 6.85 -7.67
N GLY A 156 -4.43 7.12 -8.85
CA GLY A 156 -5.18 7.34 -10.09
C GLY A 156 -5.98 8.66 -10.16
N CYS A 157 -6.02 9.45 -9.08
CA CYS A 157 -6.76 10.72 -9.06
C CYS A 157 -6.06 11.82 -9.88
N HIS A 158 -6.85 12.63 -10.57
CA HIS A 158 -6.33 13.85 -11.20
C HIS A 158 -6.24 14.99 -10.18
N LEU A 159 -5.06 15.63 -10.10
CA LEU A 159 -4.75 16.69 -9.14
C LEU A 159 -4.35 17.97 -9.88
N PHE A 160 -5.15 19.03 -9.73
CA PHE A 160 -4.85 20.34 -10.32
C PHE A 160 -3.94 21.19 -9.42
N ARG A 161 -4.21 21.18 -8.11
CA ARG A 161 -3.40 21.84 -7.08
C ARG A 161 -2.91 20.81 -6.10
N LYS A 162 -1.68 21.01 -5.61
CA LYS A 162 -0.96 20.00 -4.83
C LYS A 162 -0.23 20.71 -3.72
N ASN A 163 -0.58 20.39 -2.48
CA ASN A 163 0.06 20.97 -1.30
C ASN A 163 -0.08 19.99 -0.13
N PHE A 164 0.72 18.93 -0.15
CA PHE A 164 0.58 17.83 0.80
C PHE A 164 1.01 18.18 2.22
N ASN A 165 1.73 19.30 2.42
CA ASN A 165 2.10 19.77 3.76
C ASN A 165 0.91 20.13 4.66
N ARG A 166 -0.29 20.24 4.07
CA ARG A 166 -1.56 20.45 4.78
C ARG A 166 -2.09 19.18 5.46
N PHE A 167 -1.39 18.06 5.31
CA PHE A 167 -1.67 16.78 5.96
C PHE A 167 -0.54 16.38 6.94
N PRO A 168 -0.26 17.16 7.98
CA PRO A 168 0.97 17.04 8.79
C PRO A 168 1.10 15.73 9.58
N ASN A 169 0.01 14.99 9.74
CA ASN A 169 -0.06 13.76 10.53
C ASN A 169 -0.02 12.47 9.69
N LEU A 170 0.16 12.58 8.36
CA LEU A 170 0.26 11.41 7.51
C LEU A 170 1.47 10.55 7.86
N THR A 171 1.20 9.26 8.01
CA THR A 171 2.17 8.17 8.11
C THR A 171 2.15 7.30 6.86
N GLU A 172 1.03 7.26 6.13
CA GLU A 172 0.88 6.52 4.88
C GLU A 172 0.28 7.40 3.77
N LEU A 173 0.95 7.47 2.63
CA LEU A 173 0.48 8.21 1.46
C LEU A 173 0.61 7.34 0.20
N ASP A 174 -0.50 7.18 -0.52
CA ASP A 174 -0.52 6.60 -1.86
C ASP A 174 -1.04 7.62 -2.87
N VAL A 175 -0.18 7.94 -3.83
CA VAL A 175 -0.37 8.91 -4.89
C VAL A 175 0.04 8.29 -6.23
N SER A 176 0.06 6.97 -6.31
CA SER A 176 0.45 6.22 -7.51
C SER A 176 -0.40 6.61 -8.72
N TYR A 177 0.21 6.60 -9.90
CA TYR A 177 -0.44 6.94 -11.17
C TYR A 177 -1.11 8.32 -11.18
N THR A 178 -0.59 9.25 -10.38
CA THR A 178 -0.97 10.66 -10.43
C THR A 178 0.15 11.49 -11.04
N ALA A 179 -0.15 12.69 -11.53
CA ALA A 179 0.85 13.59 -12.11
C ALA A 179 1.43 14.52 -11.03
N ILE A 180 2.20 13.99 -10.07
CA ILE A 180 2.80 14.76 -8.95
C ILE A 180 4.34 14.75 -8.98
N SER A 181 4.94 15.62 -8.19
CA SER A 181 6.37 15.71 -7.91
C SER A 181 6.62 15.84 -6.42
N MET A 182 7.85 15.62 -5.95
CA MET A 182 8.17 15.76 -4.52
C MET A 182 8.11 17.22 -4.05
N ALA A 183 8.27 18.17 -4.98
CA ALA A 183 8.11 19.61 -4.73
C ALA A 183 6.67 20.01 -4.34
N ASP A 184 5.70 19.11 -4.48
CA ASP A 184 4.30 19.33 -4.09
C ASP A 184 4.06 19.21 -2.57
N GLY A 185 5.13 19.34 -1.76
CA GLY A 185 5.09 19.34 -0.29
C GLY A 185 5.14 17.96 0.36
N ILE A 186 5.43 16.90 -0.39
CA ILE A 186 5.52 15.53 0.15
C ILE A 186 6.74 15.39 1.06
N SER A 187 7.88 16.00 0.71
CA SER A 187 9.10 15.95 1.52
C SER A 187 8.96 16.62 2.90
N GLU A 188 7.92 17.44 3.10
CA GLU A 188 7.60 18.08 4.37
C GLU A 188 6.85 17.16 5.35
N LEU A 189 6.37 15.99 4.89
CA LEU A 189 5.67 15.00 5.71
C LEU A 189 6.64 14.20 6.60
N LYS A 190 7.16 14.86 7.65
CA LYS A 190 8.22 14.31 8.53
C LYS A 190 7.85 13.01 9.28
N ASN A 191 6.57 12.65 9.31
CA ASN A 191 6.07 11.43 9.95
C ASN A 191 5.76 10.32 8.96
N LEU A 192 6.01 10.52 7.66
CA LEU A 192 5.68 9.54 6.63
C LEU A 192 6.56 8.28 6.78
N GLU A 193 5.90 7.13 6.90
CA GLU A 193 6.50 5.82 7.06
C GLU A 193 6.28 4.95 5.81
N LYS A 194 5.19 5.17 5.08
CA LYS A 194 4.89 4.47 3.82
C LYS A 194 4.52 5.46 2.73
N LEU A 195 5.17 5.32 1.60
CA LEU A 195 4.93 6.14 0.41
C LEU A 195 4.86 5.25 -0.82
N SER A 196 3.81 5.42 -1.61
CA SER A 196 3.71 4.84 -2.95
C SER A 196 3.73 5.94 -4.00
N LEU A 197 4.72 5.86 -4.89
CA LEU A 197 4.91 6.71 -6.07
C LEU A 197 4.88 5.86 -7.35
N ALA A 198 4.16 4.74 -7.35
CA ALA A 198 4.13 3.85 -8.50
C ALA A 198 3.63 4.59 -9.75
N GLY A 199 4.27 4.36 -10.89
CA GLY A 199 3.95 5.06 -12.15
C GLY A 199 4.32 6.55 -12.20
N ILE A 200 5.15 7.05 -11.28
CA ILE A 200 5.62 8.44 -11.27
C ILE A 200 7.09 8.51 -11.70
N TRP A 201 7.39 9.44 -12.61
CA TRP A 201 8.75 9.76 -13.01
C TRP A 201 9.44 10.64 -11.96
N LEU A 202 10.62 10.23 -11.46
CA LEU A 202 11.44 11.00 -10.53
C LEU A 202 12.68 11.57 -11.23
N ASN A 203 12.96 12.86 -11.05
CA ASN A 203 14.23 13.49 -11.45
C ASN A 203 15.19 13.66 -10.25
N ASP A 204 16.37 14.24 -10.46
CA ASP A 204 17.39 14.45 -9.42
C ASP A 204 16.81 15.20 -8.21
N ASN A 205 16.07 16.28 -8.45
CA ASN A 205 15.46 17.09 -7.40
C ASN A 205 14.41 16.29 -6.62
N ASP A 206 13.59 15.48 -7.30
CA ASP A 206 12.63 14.61 -6.64
C ASP A 206 13.33 13.59 -5.73
N CYS A 207 14.43 12.99 -6.19
CA CYS A 207 15.22 12.07 -5.39
C CYS A 207 15.84 12.76 -4.15
N GLU A 208 16.38 13.98 -4.29
CA GLU A 208 16.91 14.75 -3.15
C GLU A 208 15.83 15.06 -2.10
N GLU A 209 14.66 15.48 -2.55
CA GLU A 209 13.52 15.76 -1.69
C GLU A 209 13.00 14.49 -1.00
N LEU A 210 12.91 13.37 -1.72
CA LEU A 210 12.51 12.07 -1.18
C LEU A 210 13.42 11.62 -0.04
N PHE A 211 14.75 11.81 -0.18
CA PHE A 211 15.71 11.44 0.85
C PHE A 211 15.61 12.24 2.16
N LYS A 212 14.81 13.32 2.19
CA LYS A 212 14.47 14.06 3.42
C LYS A 212 13.48 13.29 4.31
N LEU A 213 12.76 12.30 3.78
CA LEU A 213 11.80 11.47 4.52
C LEU A 213 12.52 10.42 5.38
N ARG A 214 13.16 10.87 6.48
CA ARG A 214 14.04 10.04 7.31
C ARG A 214 13.35 8.89 8.05
N LYS A 215 12.02 8.91 8.18
CA LYS A 215 11.23 7.85 8.84
C LYS A 215 10.64 6.83 7.85
N LEU A 216 10.87 7.01 6.55
CA LEU A 216 10.26 6.16 5.53
C LEU A 216 10.79 4.73 5.64
N GLN A 217 9.87 3.78 5.82
CA GLN A 217 10.13 2.35 5.94
C GLN A 217 9.67 1.56 4.72
N PHE A 218 8.68 2.07 4.01
CA PHE A 218 8.12 1.45 2.80
C PHE A 218 8.12 2.49 1.67
N LEU A 219 8.73 2.12 0.55
CA LEU A 219 8.72 2.89 -0.68
C LEU A 219 8.32 1.99 -1.84
N ASN A 220 7.28 2.37 -2.56
CA ASN A 220 6.86 1.72 -3.79
C ASN A 220 7.11 2.65 -4.99
N LEU A 221 7.98 2.23 -5.89
CA LEU A 221 8.34 2.87 -7.17
C LEU A 221 8.02 1.96 -8.36
N SER A 222 7.11 1.01 -8.19
CA SER A 222 6.76 0.10 -9.28
C SER A 222 6.20 0.87 -10.48
N ASP A 223 6.61 0.49 -11.68
CA ASP A 223 6.17 1.17 -12.90
C ASP A 223 6.19 0.20 -14.09
N PHE A 224 5.36 0.45 -15.09
CA PHE A 224 5.39 -0.26 -16.36
C PHE A 224 6.62 0.11 -17.20
N ASN A 225 7.28 1.24 -16.92
CA ASN A 225 8.56 1.65 -17.52
C ASN A 225 9.73 1.44 -16.53
N PRO A 226 10.79 0.68 -16.87
CA PRO A 226 11.88 0.40 -15.94
C PRO A 226 12.90 1.54 -15.77
N GLU A 227 12.96 2.51 -16.70
CA GLU A 227 13.97 3.58 -16.66
C GLU A 227 13.97 4.46 -15.39
N PRO A 228 12.81 4.97 -14.90
CA PRO A 228 12.77 5.81 -13.69
C PRO A 228 13.32 5.09 -12.47
N THR A 229 13.08 3.79 -12.41
CA THR A 229 13.46 2.93 -11.30
C THR A 229 14.96 2.65 -11.29
N LEU A 230 15.56 2.33 -12.44
CA LEU A 230 17.01 2.18 -12.58
C LEU A 230 17.73 3.47 -12.17
N TYR A 231 17.22 4.60 -12.65
CA TYR A 231 17.73 5.91 -12.33
C TYR A 231 17.72 6.19 -10.81
N PHE A 232 16.63 5.88 -10.10
CA PHE A 232 16.57 6.05 -8.64
C PHE A 232 17.68 5.25 -7.91
N VAL A 233 17.97 4.03 -8.36
CA VAL A 233 19.02 3.19 -7.75
C VAL A 233 20.42 3.76 -8.01
N GLU A 234 20.68 4.20 -9.23
CA GLU A 234 21.95 4.86 -9.58
C GLU A 234 22.14 6.14 -8.77
N TYR A 235 21.10 6.97 -8.68
CA TYR A 235 21.10 8.20 -7.90
C TYR A 235 21.35 7.93 -6.40
N SER A 236 20.74 6.88 -5.86
CA SER A 236 20.98 6.43 -4.47
C SER A 236 22.45 6.05 -4.25
N SER A 237 23.08 5.43 -5.24
CA SER A 237 24.47 4.96 -5.18
C SER A 237 25.48 6.11 -5.16
N LEU A 238 25.18 7.24 -5.81
CA LEU A 238 26.03 8.44 -5.80
C LEU A 238 25.99 9.14 -4.43
N ASN A 239 24.92 8.94 -3.65
CA ASN A 239 24.64 9.66 -2.40
C ASN A 239 24.96 8.86 -1.12
N GLN A 240 25.80 7.82 -1.20
CA GLN A 240 26.18 6.95 -0.07
C GLN A 240 26.68 7.71 1.18
N ARG A 241 27.27 8.90 1.01
CA ARG A 241 27.78 9.71 2.14
C ARG A 241 26.70 10.15 3.13
N ASN A 242 25.43 10.22 2.70
CA ASN A 242 24.31 10.71 3.53
C ASN A 242 23.30 9.64 3.97
N ARG A 243 23.56 8.36 3.65
CA ARG A 243 22.66 7.20 3.85
C ARG A 243 21.21 7.55 3.46
N PRO A 244 20.85 7.42 2.17
CA PRO A 244 19.49 7.70 1.75
C PRO A 244 18.52 6.80 2.53
N LEU A 245 17.37 7.36 2.95
CA LEU A 245 16.26 6.66 3.64
C LEU A 245 16.73 5.61 4.67
N PRO A 246 17.31 6.02 5.81
CA PRO A 246 18.01 5.12 6.74
C PRO A 246 17.10 4.08 7.43
N GLU A 247 15.78 4.29 7.39
CA GLU A 247 14.77 3.40 7.98
C GLU A 247 14.09 2.48 6.95
N LEU A 248 14.52 2.52 5.68
CA LEU A 248 13.87 1.78 4.61
C LEU A 248 14.00 0.27 4.81
N LYS A 249 12.85 -0.42 4.88
CA LYS A 249 12.72 -1.87 5.04
C LYS A 249 12.15 -2.55 3.81
N PHE A 250 11.30 -1.86 3.08
CA PHE A 250 10.65 -2.37 1.89
C PHE A 250 10.82 -1.39 0.75
N LEU A 251 11.37 -1.87 -0.37
CA LEU A 251 11.52 -1.12 -1.60
C LEU A 251 10.93 -1.93 -2.75
N ASP A 252 9.80 -1.50 -3.31
CA ASP A 252 9.28 -2.08 -4.54
C ASP A 252 9.77 -1.27 -5.73
N ILE A 253 10.50 -1.94 -6.60
CA ILE A 253 11.09 -1.41 -7.82
C ILE A 253 10.67 -2.27 -9.02
N SER A 254 9.52 -2.92 -8.90
CA SER A 254 9.04 -3.85 -9.91
C SER A 254 8.54 -3.16 -11.19
N GLY A 255 8.78 -3.78 -12.35
CA GLY A 255 8.33 -3.25 -13.63
C GLY A 255 8.60 -4.15 -14.83
N PHE A 256 7.89 -3.92 -15.93
CA PHE A 256 8.08 -4.67 -17.18
C PHE A 256 9.36 -4.19 -17.87
N GLY A 257 10.38 -5.05 -17.97
CA GLY A 257 11.60 -4.71 -18.72
C GLY A 257 12.88 -4.55 -17.90
N LEU A 258 12.90 -4.98 -16.63
CA LEU A 258 14.14 -5.15 -15.85
C LEU A 258 15.04 -6.29 -16.38
N HIS A 259 14.99 -6.59 -17.68
CA HIS A 259 15.86 -7.57 -18.32
C HIS A 259 17.34 -7.17 -18.19
N ASP A 260 17.61 -5.86 -18.06
CA ASP A 260 18.95 -5.28 -17.91
C ASP A 260 19.28 -4.81 -16.48
N LEU A 261 18.42 -5.10 -15.48
CA LEU A 261 18.78 -4.82 -14.09
C LEU A 261 19.89 -5.79 -13.68
N GLU A 262 21.13 -5.35 -13.85
CA GLU A 262 22.29 -6.09 -13.39
C GLU A 262 22.15 -6.35 -11.89
N MET A 263 22.34 -7.58 -11.45
CA MET A 263 22.13 -7.92 -10.04
C MET A 263 23.17 -7.28 -9.11
N GLY A 264 24.28 -6.78 -9.67
CA GLY A 264 25.19 -5.87 -8.96
C GLY A 264 24.50 -4.58 -8.48
N THR A 265 23.44 -4.15 -9.16
CA THR A 265 22.58 -3.03 -8.76
C THR A 265 21.71 -3.40 -7.56
N ILE A 266 21.21 -4.63 -7.48
CA ILE A 266 20.49 -5.13 -6.29
C ILE A 266 21.43 -5.30 -5.10
N ALA A 267 22.64 -5.84 -5.31
CA ALA A 267 23.64 -5.93 -4.24
C ALA A 267 23.99 -4.54 -3.68
N ARG A 268 24.14 -3.54 -4.55
CA ARG A 268 24.35 -2.13 -4.16
C ARG A 268 23.20 -1.58 -3.31
N LEU A 269 21.94 -1.92 -3.60
CA LEU A 269 20.80 -1.48 -2.78
C LEU A 269 20.90 -1.96 -1.33
N VAL A 270 21.30 -3.21 -1.12
CA VAL A 270 21.46 -3.77 0.24
C VAL A 270 22.59 -3.07 1.00
N GLU A 271 23.65 -2.64 0.31
CA GLU A 271 24.73 -1.86 0.91
C GLU A 271 24.29 -0.43 1.26
N ILE A 272 23.48 0.19 0.39
CA ILE A 272 22.98 1.56 0.56
C ILE A 272 21.94 1.65 1.68
N TYR A 273 21.04 0.66 1.77
CA TYR A 273 19.91 0.62 2.67
C TYR A 273 20.07 -0.53 3.69
N PRO A 274 20.74 -0.30 4.83
CA PRO A 274 21.15 -1.38 5.74
C PRO A 274 20.00 -2.06 6.50
N LYS A 275 18.80 -1.46 6.51
CA LYS A 275 17.58 -2.03 7.11
C LYS A 275 16.66 -2.68 6.09
N LEU A 276 17.07 -2.78 4.83
CA LEU A 276 16.24 -3.30 3.75
C LEU A 276 16.01 -4.80 3.95
N GLU A 277 14.75 -5.16 4.18
CA GLU A 277 14.29 -6.53 4.43
C GLU A 277 13.68 -7.15 3.17
N THR A 278 13.09 -6.34 2.29
CA THR A 278 12.38 -6.82 1.10
C THR A 278 12.58 -5.88 -0.09
N ILE A 279 12.85 -6.48 -1.25
CA ILE A 279 12.88 -5.81 -2.54
C ILE A 279 11.80 -6.42 -3.43
N GLY A 280 10.80 -5.63 -3.81
CA GLY A 280 9.78 -6.01 -4.79
C GLY A 280 10.37 -5.98 -6.20
N LEU A 281 10.30 -7.11 -6.90
CA LEU A 281 10.78 -7.27 -8.27
C LEU A 281 9.69 -7.99 -9.08
N ILE A 282 9.38 -7.51 -10.28
CA ILE A 282 8.62 -8.28 -11.27
C ILE A 282 9.65 -8.88 -12.23
N ARG A 283 9.80 -10.21 -12.14
CA ARG A 283 10.40 -11.01 -13.20
C ARG A 283 9.33 -11.96 -13.70
N ALA A 284 9.18 -12.02 -15.02
CA ALA A 284 8.32 -13.01 -15.66
C ALA A 284 8.84 -14.44 -15.45
N ASP A 285 10.14 -14.58 -15.17
CA ASP A 285 10.81 -15.86 -15.03
C ASP A 285 10.86 -16.31 -13.58
N LYS A 286 10.55 -17.59 -13.38
CA LYS A 286 10.86 -18.31 -12.15
C LYS A 286 12.37 -18.35 -11.93
N LEU A 287 12.80 -18.18 -10.68
CA LEU A 287 14.21 -18.20 -10.30
C LEU A 287 14.56 -19.46 -9.53
N ILE A 288 15.79 -19.92 -9.73
CA ILE A 288 16.46 -20.86 -8.84
C ILE A 288 17.53 -20.14 -8.04
N PHE A 289 17.76 -20.56 -6.79
CA PHE A 289 18.85 -20.03 -5.96
C PHE A 289 19.71 -21.12 -5.31
N ASN A 290 20.94 -20.74 -4.95
CA ASN A 290 21.92 -21.51 -4.19
C ASN A 290 22.62 -20.59 -3.18
N ILE A 291 22.56 -20.92 -1.89
CA ILE A 291 23.15 -20.11 -0.82
C ILE A 291 24.43 -20.74 -0.31
N ARG A 292 25.53 -19.97 -0.29
CA ARG A 292 26.82 -20.39 0.26
C ARG A 292 27.19 -19.50 1.44
N SER A 293 27.73 -20.08 2.51
CA SER A 293 28.27 -19.31 3.65
C SER A 293 29.80 -19.33 3.62
N SER A 294 30.43 -18.24 4.08
CA SER A 294 31.86 -18.25 4.44
C SER A 294 32.16 -19.05 5.71
N ASN A 295 31.12 -19.37 6.50
CA ASN A 295 31.23 -20.13 7.74
C ASN A 295 30.10 -21.15 7.83
N ASN A 296 30.40 -22.37 7.38
CA ASN A 296 29.50 -23.52 7.47
C ASN A 296 29.69 -24.31 8.78
N ILE A 297 30.51 -23.82 9.71
CA ILE A 297 30.68 -24.47 11.03
C ILE A 297 29.62 -23.92 11.98
N GLU A 298 29.53 -22.59 12.06
CA GLU A 298 28.68 -21.90 13.01
C GLU A 298 27.31 -21.54 12.44
N TYR A 299 27.20 -21.38 11.12
CA TYR A 299 25.92 -21.10 10.47
C TYR A 299 25.36 -22.33 9.76
N ARG A 300 24.06 -22.55 9.95
CA ARG A 300 23.23 -23.52 9.21
C ARG A 300 22.16 -22.74 8.48
N ILE A 301 22.00 -23.03 7.19
CA ILE A 301 21.07 -22.32 6.31
C ILE A 301 20.09 -23.33 5.74
N THR A 302 18.80 -23.00 5.75
CA THR A 302 17.78 -23.87 5.17
C THR A 302 16.66 -23.02 4.53
N PRO A 303 16.31 -23.25 3.26
CA PRO A 303 16.95 -24.18 2.31
C PRO A 303 18.21 -23.59 1.65
N VAL A 304 19.16 -24.44 1.27
CA VAL A 304 20.37 -24.03 0.52
C VAL A 304 20.05 -23.83 -0.96
N PHE A 305 19.11 -24.60 -1.50
CA PHE A 305 18.62 -24.49 -2.87
C PHE A 305 17.11 -24.32 -2.88
N GLY A 306 16.58 -23.61 -3.88
CA GLY A 306 15.14 -23.54 -4.02
C GLY A 306 14.69 -22.79 -5.25
N PHE A 307 13.37 -22.68 -5.33
CA PHE A 307 12.65 -21.92 -6.34
C PHE A 307 12.06 -20.66 -5.74
N ILE A 308 12.01 -19.61 -6.54
CA ILE A 308 11.20 -18.43 -6.30
C ILE A 308 10.33 -18.27 -7.55
N ASP A 309 9.04 -18.58 -7.42
CA ASP A 309 8.07 -18.36 -8.49
C ASP A 309 7.87 -16.84 -8.72
N PRO A 310 7.41 -16.40 -9.90
CA PRO A 310 7.07 -15.01 -10.14
C PRO A 310 6.12 -14.46 -9.07
N SER A 311 6.43 -13.28 -8.52
CA SER A 311 5.72 -12.67 -7.38
C SER A 311 5.69 -13.50 -6.08
N GLY A 312 6.44 -14.60 -6.04
CA GLY A 312 6.61 -15.44 -4.85
C GLY A 312 7.74 -14.93 -3.96
N SER A 313 7.69 -15.32 -2.70
CA SER A 313 8.78 -15.11 -1.74
C SER A 313 9.23 -16.43 -1.13
N LYS A 314 10.49 -16.50 -0.72
CA LYS A 314 11.04 -17.67 -0.03
C LYS A 314 11.75 -17.25 1.25
N TYR A 315 11.23 -17.69 2.38
CA TYR A 315 11.91 -17.53 3.66
C TYR A 315 13.13 -18.44 3.75
N ILE A 316 14.22 -17.88 4.24
CA ILE A 316 15.48 -18.59 4.51
C ILE A 316 15.68 -18.56 6.03
N GLN A 317 15.83 -19.73 6.63
CA GLN A 317 16.19 -19.84 8.04
C GLN A 317 17.72 -19.90 8.18
N ILE A 318 18.25 -19.01 9.02
CA ILE A 318 19.68 -18.99 9.39
C ILE A 318 19.78 -19.29 10.88
N THR A 319 20.39 -20.41 11.21
CA THR A 319 20.65 -20.83 12.60
C THR A 319 22.13 -20.65 12.90
N ARG A 320 22.47 -19.88 13.93
CA ARG A 320 23.83 -19.71 14.42
C ARG A 320 24.08 -20.56 15.67
N THR A 321 25.17 -21.32 15.71
CA THR A 321 25.65 -22.01 16.90
C THR A 321 26.66 -21.16 17.67
N ALA A 322 26.93 -21.51 18.93
CA ALA A 322 27.91 -20.79 19.75
C ALA A 322 29.30 -20.82 19.10
N GLY A 323 29.93 -19.66 19.03
CA GLY A 323 31.19 -19.44 18.33
C GLY A 323 31.72 -18.04 18.58
N ALA A 324 33.00 -17.80 18.26
CA ALA A 324 33.64 -16.51 18.50
C ALA A 324 32.99 -15.40 17.64
N PRO A 325 32.94 -14.15 18.11
CA PRO A 325 32.56 -13.01 17.28
C PRO A 325 33.42 -12.94 16.03
N LYS A 326 32.78 -12.93 14.86
CA LYS A 326 33.44 -12.90 13.56
C LYS A 326 32.50 -12.30 12.51
N GLU A 327 33.08 -11.55 11.59
CA GLU A 327 32.44 -11.13 10.34
C GLU A 327 32.49 -12.27 9.32
N ASP A 328 31.31 -12.73 8.92
CA ASP A 328 31.11 -13.74 7.89
C ASP A 328 30.17 -13.20 6.80
N LYS A 329 29.95 -13.97 5.74
CA LYS A 329 29.06 -13.58 4.64
C LYS A 329 28.28 -14.77 4.10
N LEU A 330 27.05 -14.50 3.70
CA LEU A 330 26.24 -15.38 2.86
C LEU A 330 26.28 -14.87 1.43
N VAL A 331 26.46 -15.78 0.48
CA VAL A 331 26.44 -15.48 -0.96
C VAL A 331 25.32 -16.30 -1.59
N ILE A 332 24.27 -15.62 -2.04
CA ILE A 332 23.15 -16.21 -2.76
C ILE A 332 23.44 -16.09 -4.25
N TYR A 333 23.70 -17.22 -4.89
CA TYR A 333 23.72 -17.36 -6.34
C TYR A 333 22.30 -17.60 -6.82
N PHE A 334 21.89 -16.99 -7.92
CA PHE A 334 20.60 -17.28 -8.54
C PHE A 334 20.75 -17.37 -10.06
N ALA A 335 19.82 -18.08 -10.70
CA ALA A 335 19.78 -18.24 -12.15
C ALA A 335 18.32 -18.36 -12.60
N ASN A 336 18.11 -18.31 -13.92
CA ASN A 336 16.79 -18.50 -14.53
C ASN A 336 16.29 -19.93 -14.32
N ASP A 337 14.99 -20.11 -14.54
CA ASP A 337 14.24 -21.34 -14.26
C ASP A 337 14.95 -22.62 -14.72
N ALA A 338 14.84 -23.66 -13.91
CA ALA A 338 15.35 -24.99 -14.20
C ALA A 338 14.49 -26.06 -13.53
N THR A 339 14.47 -27.27 -14.06
CA THR A 339 13.66 -28.36 -13.46
C THR A 339 14.17 -28.79 -12.07
N ASN A 340 15.47 -28.61 -11.79
CA ASN A 340 16.09 -28.94 -10.51
C ASN A 340 17.17 -27.90 -10.15
N PRO A 341 17.00 -27.09 -9.09
CA PRO A 341 17.95 -26.04 -8.71
C PRO A 341 19.33 -26.60 -8.38
N GLN A 342 19.39 -27.68 -7.61
CA GLN A 342 20.65 -28.27 -7.15
C GLN A 342 21.49 -28.81 -8.31
N ALA A 343 20.86 -29.50 -9.26
CA ALA A 343 21.55 -30.00 -10.45
C ALA A 343 21.96 -28.85 -11.38
N ALA A 344 21.11 -27.84 -11.54
CA ALA A 344 21.39 -26.71 -12.43
C ALA A 344 22.64 -25.93 -12.00
N PHE A 345 22.86 -25.70 -10.69
CA PHE A 345 24.03 -24.98 -10.19
C PHE A 345 25.39 -25.69 -10.38
N ALA A 346 25.41 -26.90 -10.95
CA ALA A 346 26.65 -27.55 -11.38
C ALA A 346 27.16 -27.04 -12.74
N SER A 347 26.29 -26.50 -13.59
CA SER A 347 26.61 -26.12 -14.97
C SER A 347 26.04 -24.77 -15.41
N VAL A 348 25.05 -24.22 -14.70
CA VAL A 348 24.48 -22.92 -15.01
C VAL A 348 25.46 -21.81 -14.61
N ASN A 349 25.69 -20.87 -15.52
CA ASN A 349 26.28 -19.59 -15.13
C ASN A 349 25.21 -18.84 -14.32
N PRO A 350 25.48 -18.51 -13.04
CA PRO A 350 24.55 -17.72 -12.25
C PRO A 350 24.23 -16.42 -12.99
N ALA A 351 22.95 -16.05 -13.02
CA ALA A 351 22.52 -14.74 -13.51
C ALA A 351 23.07 -13.61 -12.61
N GLY A 352 23.49 -13.95 -11.39
CA GLY A 352 24.29 -13.08 -10.54
C GLY A 352 24.43 -13.63 -9.12
N THR A 353 24.93 -12.79 -8.24
CA THR A 353 25.13 -13.08 -6.81
C THR A 353 24.66 -11.93 -5.93
N LEU A 354 24.11 -12.26 -4.76
CA LEU A 354 23.83 -11.33 -3.67
C LEU A 354 24.70 -11.71 -2.48
N THR A 355 25.50 -10.76 -1.96
CA THR A 355 26.33 -10.99 -0.77
C THR A 355 25.70 -10.27 0.43
N ILE A 356 25.40 -11.03 1.48
CA ILE A 356 24.81 -10.54 2.73
C ILE A 356 25.88 -10.69 3.83
N PRO A 357 26.41 -9.60 4.39
CA PRO A 357 27.30 -9.68 5.55
C PRO A 357 26.51 -10.18 6.77
N ILE A 358 27.11 -11.09 7.53
CA ILE A 358 26.56 -11.61 8.78
C ILE A 358 27.60 -11.45 9.89
N SER A 359 27.24 -10.71 10.93
CA SER A 359 28.12 -10.46 12.07
C SER A 359 27.54 -11.09 13.33
N ALA A 360 28.39 -11.77 14.07
CA ALA A 360 28.08 -12.19 15.44
C ALA A 360 28.60 -11.12 16.40
N THR A 361 27.69 -10.31 16.94
CA THR A 361 28.02 -9.39 18.04
C THR A 361 28.08 -10.14 19.36
N ALA A 362 29.02 -9.76 20.23
CA ALA A 362 29.22 -10.33 21.55
C ALA A 362 28.00 -10.16 22.48
#